data_AF-A0A7Y0GMG1-F1
#
_entry.id   AF-A0A7Y0GMG1-F1
#
_cell.length_a   1.000
_cell.length_b   1.000
_cell.length_c   1.000
_cell.angle_alpha   90.00
_cell.angle_beta   90.00
_cell.angle_gamma   90.00
#
_symmetry.space_group_name_H-M   'P 1'
#
loop_
_entity.id
_entity.type
_entity.pdbx_description
1 polymer ?
#
loop_
_entity_poly.entity_id
_entity_poly.type
_entity_poly.pdbx_seq_one_letter_code
_entity_poly.pdbx_strand_id
1 'polypeptide(L)'
;MVAGVAGVAGAAGAAGVRPAAPGPLAGSVQLRHIDAGSCNGCELEIGSAFGPVYDAERYGLRLVASPRHADALLVTGPVTRNMADPLRAVFDATPNPKRVVAVGDCAMNCGVFAGGHGVEGAVGDIVPVDVEIPGCPPTPEALIAALRGLTGR
;
A
#
# COMPACT_ATOMS: atom_id res chain seq x y z
N MET A 1 1.58 19.54 39.48
CA MET A 1 1.54 20.41 38.28
C MET A 1 2.34 19.71 37.20
N VAL A 2 1.66 18.90 36.39
CA VAL A 2 2.29 18.00 35.42
C VAL A 2 2.60 18.79 34.16
N ALA A 3 3.82 18.60 33.65
CA ALA A 3 4.39 19.27 32.49
C ALA A 3 3.49 19.16 31.25
N GLY A 4 3.20 20.31 30.64
CA GLY A 4 2.45 20.42 29.39
C GLY A 4 3.32 20.09 28.19
N VAL A 5 3.00 18.96 27.57
CA VAL A 5 3.15 18.57 26.16
C VAL A 5 3.92 19.52 25.24
N ALA A 6 5.14 19.09 24.91
CA ALA A 6 5.91 19.62 23.80
C ALA A 6 5.31 19.18 22.44
N GLY A 7 5.16 20.18 21.56
CA GLY A 7 5.06 20.15 20.09
C GLY A 7 4.73 18.84 19.37
N VAL A 8 3.55 18.81 18.74
CA VAL A 8 3.36 18.06 17.48
C VAL A 8 3.83 18.93 16.32
N ALA A 9 5.13 18.88 16.04
CA ALA A 9 5.68 19.37 14.78
C ALA A 9 5.21 18.43 13.66
N GLY A 10 4.05 18.73 13.08
CA GLY A 10 3.58 18.10 11.85
C GLY A 10 4.43 18.57 10.68
N ALA A 11 5.55 17.90 10.44
CA ALA A 11 6.24 17.98 9.16
C ALA A 11 5.37 17.23 8.14
N ALA A 12 4.47 17.97 7.48
CA ALA A 12 3.88 17.54 6.22
C ALA A 12 5.02 17.47 5.18
N GLY A 13 5.70 16.33 5.15
CA GLY A 13 6.71 16.01 4.15
C GLY A 13 6.05 15.95 2.78
N ALA A 14 6.66 16.63 1.81
CA ALA A 14 6.19 16.74 0.43
C ALA A 14 5.73 15.38 -0.14
N ALA A 15 4.54 15.37 -0.74
CA ALA A 15 3.95 14.22 -1.42
C ALA A 15 4.78 13.83 -2.66
N GLY A 16 5.85 13.08 -2.43
CA GLY A 16 6.61 12.38 -3.47
C GLY A 16 6.32 10.89 -3.37
N VAL A 17 6.17 10.22 -4.52
CA VAL A 17 6.20 8.75 -4.60
C VAL A 17 7.49 8.29 -3.91
N ARG A 18 7.40 7.43 -2.88
CA ARG A 18 8.58 6.71 -2.40
C ARG A 18 8.90 5.64 -3.44
N PRO A 19 9.98 5.80 -4.25
CA PRO A 19 10.28 4.84 -5.30
C PRO A 19 10.72 3.52 -4.67
N ALA A 20 10.40 2.40 -5.33
CA ALA A 20 10.92 1.11 -4.93
C ALA A 20 12.45 1.16 -4.91
N ALA A 21 13.06 0.89 -3.76
CA ALA A 21 14.50 0.63 -3.73
C ALA A 21 14.82 -0.56 -4.66
N PRO A 22 16.00 -0.60 -5.31
CA PRO A 22 16.40 -1.75 -6.14
C PRO A 22 16.23 -3.04 -5.33
N GLY A 23 15.51 -3.99 -5.89
CA GLY A 23 15.13 -5.23 -5.21
C GLY A 23 15.36 -6.47 -6.05
N PRO A 24 15.27 -7.66 -5.45
CA PRO A 24 15.43 -8.93 -6.16
C PRO A 24 14.24 -9.28 -7.07
N LEU A 25 13.14 -8.52 -7.01
CA LEU A 25 11.97 -8.74 -7.86
C LEU A 25 12.20 -8.10 -9.24
N ALA A 26 11.97 -8.87 -10.29
CA ALA A 26 12.04 -8.41 -11.68
C ALA A 26 11.26 -9.36 -12.60
N GLY A 27 10.80 -8.83 -13.73
CA GLY A 27 10.08 -9.59 -14.75
C GLY A 27 8.62 -9.85 -14.39
N SER A 28 8.36 -10.85 -13.55
CA SER A 28 7.01 -11.29 -13.16
C SER A 28 6.84 -11.14 -11.65
N VAL A 29 5.83 -10.37 -11.22
CA VAL A 29 5.57 -10.05 -9.81
C VAL A 29 4.12 -10.40 -9.48
N GLN A 30 3.95 -11.32 -8.53
CA GLN A 30 2.65 -11.72 -8.01
C GLN A 30 2.22 -10.79 -6.87
N LEU A 31 1.09 -10.11 -7.05
CA LEU A 31 0.55 -9.15 -6.09
C LEU A 31 -0.62 -9.75 -5.33
N ARG A 32 -0.62 -9.58 -4.00
CA ARG A 32 -1.83 -9.80 -3.19
C ARG A 32 -2.33 -8.46 -2.66
N HIS A 33 -3.53 -8.08 -3.09
CA HIS A 33 -4.24 -6.92 -2.53
C HIS A 33 -4.80 -7.22 -1.14
N ILE A 34 -4.59 -6.30 -0.20
CA ILE A 34 -5.09 -6.37 1.17
C ILE A 34 -5.80 -5.05 1.49
N ASP A 35 -7.11 -5.14 1.73
CA ASP A 35 -7.88 -4.03 2.28
C ASP A 35 -7.72 -4.00 3.81
N ALA A 36 -7.13 -2.93 4.35
CA ALA A 36 -6.92 -2.74 5.79
C ALA A 36 -8.00 -1.85 6.46
N GLY A 37 -8.98 -1.36 5.70
CA GLY A 37 -10.00 -0.42 6.17
C GLY A 37 -10.40 0.66 5.16
N SER A 38 -10.25 0.39 3.87
CA SER A 38 -10.48 1.30 2.75
C SER A 38 -11.97 1.65 2.57
N CYS A 39 -12.22 2.72 1.81
CA CYS A 39 -13.55 3.13 1.35
C CYS A 39 -13.95 2.48 0.00
N ASN A 40 -13.21 1.49 -0.48
CA ASN A 40 -13.30 0.85 -1.81
C ASN A 40 -12.86 1.73 -3.00
N GLY A 41 -12.44 2.98 -2.78
CA GLY A 41 -12.02 3.87 -3.86
C GLY A 41 -10.73 3.40 -4.56
N CYS A 42 -9.71 3.01 -3.79
CA CYS A 42 -8.45 2.52 -4.36
C CYS A 42 -8.63 1.16 -5.04
N GLU A 43 -9.54 0.32 -4.52
CA GLU A 43 -9.87 -1.00 -5.03
C GLU A 43 -10.52 -0.93 -6.41
N LEU A 44 -11.38 0.06 -6.65
CA LEU A 44 -11.95 0.30 -7.97
C LEU A 44 -10.85 0.65 -8.99
N GLU A 45 -9.89 1.48 -8.62
CA GLU A 45 -8.78 1.85 -9.50
C GLU A 45 -7.79 0.70 -9.71
N ILE A 46 -7.55 -0.12 -8.68
CA ILE A 46 -6.80 -1.38 -8.82
C ILE A 46 -7.53 -2.33 -9.78
N GLY A 47 -8.83 -2.50 -9.62
CA GLY A 47 -9.67 -3.31 -10.53
C GLY A 47 -9.60 -2.81 -11.96
N SER A 48 -9.67 -1.49 -12.17
CA SER A 48 -9.51 -0.86 -13.49
C SER A 48 -8.11 -1.09 -14.06
N ALA A 49 -7.06 -0.94 -13.26
CA ALA A 49 -5.67 -1.15 -13.69
C ALA A 49 -5.42 -2.58 -14.21
N PHE A 50 -6.00 -3.59 -13.57
CA PHE A 50 -5.94 -4.99 -14.02
C PHE A 50 -7.06 -5.37 -15.00
N GLY A 51 -7.93 -4.42 -15.36
CA GLY A 51 -8.96 -4.60 -16.37
C GLY A 51 -8.43 -4.49 -17.80
N PRO A 52 -9.24 -4.84 -18.81
CA PRO A 52 -8.80 -4.92 -20.21
C PRO A 52 -8.42 -3.58 -20.86
N VAL A 53 -8.82 -2.45 -20.25
CA VAL A 53 -8.52 -1.10 -20.76
C VAL A 53 -7.07 -0.72 -20.47
N TYR A 54 -6.62 -0.96 -19.24
CA TYR A 54 -5.30 -0.57 -18.76
C TYR A 54 -4.29 -1.71 -18.80
N ASP A 55 -4.77 -2.94 -18.62
CA ASP A 55 -4.04 -4.20 -18.74
C ASP A 55 -2.65 -4.15 -18.06
N ALA A 56 -2.65 -4.03 -16.73
CA ALA A 56 -1.41 -4.09 -15.94
C ALA A 56 -0.66 -5.43 -16.13
N GLU A 57 -1.34 -6.51 -16.52
CA GLU A 57 -0.74 -7.84 -16.63
C GLU A 57 0.32 -7.93 -17.73
N ARG A 58 0.20 -7.13 -18.80
CA ARG A 58 1.23 -7.05 -19.85
C ARG A 58 2.63 -6.66 -19.33
N TYR A 59 2.69 -5.99 -18.17
CA TYR A 59 3.95 -5.57 -17.54
C TYR A 59 4.51 -6.62 -16.58
N GLY A 60 3.91 -7.82 -16.53
CA GLY A 60 4.32 -8.91 -15.66
C GLY A 60 3.76 -8.82 -14.24
N LEU A 61 2.76 -7.97 -14.01
CA LEU A 61 2.04 -7.88 -12.74
C LEU A 61 0.88 -8.86 -12.75
N ARG A 62 0.59 -9.56 -11.65
CA ARG A 62 -0.59 -10.44 -11.61
C ARG A 62 -1.18 -10.50 -10.22
N LEU A 63 -2.50 -10.43 -10.12
CA LEU A 63 -3.19 -10.57 -8.84
C LEU A 63 -3.32 -12.06 -8.46
N VAL A 64 -2.90 -12.40 -7.23
CA VAL A 64 -3.03 -13.73 -6.66
C VAL A 64 -3.95 -13.71 -5.44
N ALA A 65 -4.64 -14.83 -5.20
CA ALA A 65 -5.60 -14.94 -4.11
C ALA A 65 -4.96 -15.19 -2.74
N SER A 66 -3.79 -15.82 -2.71
CA SER A 66 -3.12 -16.23 -1.47
C SER A 66 -1.85 -15.41 -1.22
N PRO A 67 -1.64 -14.89 0.00
CA PRO A 67 -0.38 -14.21 0.35
C PRO A 67 0.83 -15.14 0.29
N ARG A 68 0.63 -16.46 0.37
CA ARG A 68 1.72 -17.45 0.22
C ARG A 68 2.23 -17.58 -1.21
N HIS A 69 1.48 -17.08 -2.19
CA HIS A 69 1.87 -17.06 -3.60
C HIS A 69 2.26 -15.64 -4.08
N ALA A 70 2.34 -14.68 -3.15
CA ALA A 70 2.60 -13.29 -3.48
C ALA A 70 4.09 -12.97 -3.29
N ASP A 71 4.61 -12.15 -4.21
CA ASP A 71 5.93 -11.51 -4.12
C ASP A 71 5.80 -10.10 -3.55
N ALA A 72 4.64 -9.46 -3.68
CA ALA A 72 4.36 -8.18 -3.04
C ALA A 72 2.92 -8.05 -2.54
N LEU A 73 2.77 -7.26 -1.48
CA LEU A 73 1.49 -6.91 -0.88
C LEU A 73 1.09 -5.50 -1.31
N LEU A 74 -0.12 -5.37 -1.83
CA LEU A 74 -0.72 -4.10 -2.22
C LEU A 74 -1.75 -3.72 -1.16
N VAL A 75 -1.40 -2.82 -0.25
CA VAL A 75 -2.21 -2.51 0.93
C VAL A 75 -2.92 -1.18 0.76
N THR A 76 -4.23 -1.15 0.98
CA THR A 76 -5.10 0.01 0.83
C THR A 76 -5.78 0.40 2.15
N GLY A 77 -6.15 1.67 2.24
CA GLY A 77 -6.93 2.22 3.35
C GLY A 77 -6.09 2.60 4.58
N PRO A 78 -6.68 3.34 5.53
CA PRO A 78 -6.10 3.46 6.86
C PRO A 78 -6.14 2.07 7.53
N VAL A 79 -5.14 1.72 8.32
CA VAL A 79 -5.20 0.45 9.04
C VAL A 79 -6.19 0.61 10.19
N THR A 80 -7.31 -0.10 10.13
CA THR A 80 -8.27 -0.15 11.24
C THR A 80 -7.73 -0.99 12.38
N ARG A 81 -8.18 -0.71 13.61
CA ARG A 81 -7.79 -1.48 14.81
C ARG A 81 -7.96 -2.98 14.64
N ASN A 82 -9.06 -3.39 14.03
CA ASN A 82 -9.37 -4.80 13.77
C ASN A 82 -8.49 -5.43 12.68
N MET A 83 -7.90 -4.62 11.80
CA MET A 83 -7.04 -5.09 10.70
C MET A 83 -5.55 -5.06 11.03
N ALA A 84 -5.13 -4.45 12.14
CA ALA A 84 -3.72 -4.39 12.52
C ALA A 84 -3.06 -5.78 12.64
N ASP A 85 -3.68 -6.69 13.40
CA ASP A 85 -3.15 -8.05 13.58
C ASP A 85 -3.30 -8.93 12.32
N PRO A 86 -4.45 -8.93 11.61
CA PRO A 86 -4.54 -9.61 10.31
C PRO A 86 -3.49 -9.14 9.30
N LEU A 87 -3.19 -7.83 9.23
CA LEU A 87 -2.18 -7.31 8.32
C LEU A 87 -0.78 -7.83 8.66
N ARG A 88 -0.41 -7.87 9.94
CA ARG A 88 0.86 -8.49 10.40
C ARG A 88 0.91 -9.98 10.05
N ALA A 89 -0.17 -10.71 10.30
CA ALA A 89 -0.24 -12.14 10.00
C ALA A 89 -0.09 -12.44 8.50
N VAL A 90 -0.69 -11.61 7.65
CA VAL A 90 -0.52 -11.71 6.19
C VAL A 90 0.92 -11.42 5.79
N PHE A 91 1.52 -10.35 6.32
CA PHE A 91 2.91 -10.01 6.06
C PHE A 91 3.88 -11.14 6.43
N ASP A 92 3.69 -11.75 7.60
CA ASP A 92 4.50 -12.88 8.07
C ASP A 92 4.29 -14.14 7.22
N ALA A 93 3.07 -14.36 6.71
CA ALA A 93 2.75 -15.49 5.85
C ALA A 93 3.27 -15.36 4.41
N THR A 94 3.67 -14.15 3.98
CA THR A 94 4.21 -13.92 2.64
C THR A 94 5.69 -14.32 2.57
N PRO A 95 6.12 -15.13 1.58
CA PRO A 95 7.51 -15.56 1.45
C PRO A 95 8.50 -14.41 1.24
N ASN A 96 9.76 -14.58 1.65
CA ASN A 96 10.83 -13.67 1.27
C ASN A 96 11.46 -14.11 -0.07
N PRO A 97 11.91 -13.17 -0.93
CA PRO A 97 11.86 -11.71 -0.75
C PRO A 97 10.47 -11.13 -1.06
N LYS A 98 9.91 -10.35 -0.13
CA LYS A 98 8.62 -9.64 -0.31
C LYS A 98 8.77 -8.13 -0.34
N ARG A 99 7.84 -7.46 -1.01
CA ARG A 99 7.66 -6.01 -0.98
C ARG A 99 6.29 -5.62 -0.45
N VAL A 100 6.18 -4.46 0.20
CA VAL A 100 4.91 -3.87 0.63
C VAL A 100 4.72 -2.52 -0.06
N VAL A 101 3.57 -2.38 -0.70
CA VAL A 101 3.16 -1.17 -1.41
C VAL A 101 1.95 -0.59 -0.69
N ALA A 102 2.08 0.62 -0.15
CA ALA A 102 0.96 1.36 0.41
C ALA A 102 0.30 2.20 -0.68
N VAL A 103 -1.01 2.03 -0.86
CA VAL A 103 -1.78 2.65 -1.95
C VAL A 103 -2.79 3.64 -1.40
N GLY A 104 -2.66 4.87 -1.88
CA GLY A 104 -3.49 6.00 -1.57
C GLY A 104 -3.09 6.71 -0.28
N ASP A 105 -3.58 7.94 -0.13
CA ASP A 105 -3.21 8.83 0.97
C ASP A 105 -3.57 8.21 2.33
N CYS A 106 -4.69 7.49 2.39
CA CYS A 106 -5.12 6.83 3.61
C CYS A 106 -4.14 5.74 4.08
N ALA A 107 -3.47 5.04 3.16
CA ALA A 107 -2.47 4.03 3.51
C ALA A 107 -1.14 4.67 3.96
N MET A 108 -0.83 5.88 3.47
CA MET A 108 0.41 6.60 3.79
C MET A 108 0.33 7.37 5.11
N ASN A 109 -0.80 8.02 5.39
CA ASN A 109 -0.92 8.95 6.51
C ASN A 109 -2.32 8.99 7.15
N CYS A 110 -3.11 7.94 6.96
CA CYS A 110 -4.52 7.84 7.36
C CYS A 110 -5.49 8.78 6.61
N GLY A 111 -4.99 9.72 5.82
CA GLY A 111 -5.78 10.64 5.00
C GLY A 111 -6.85 11.36 5.81
N VAL A 112 -8.07 11.40 5.27
CA VAL A 112 -9.24 12.03 5.93
C VAL A 112 -9.68 11.33 7.22
N PHE A 113 -9.18 10.12 7.49
CA PHE A 113 -9.52 9.33 8.67
C PHE A 113 -8.50 9.47 9.81
N ALA A 114 -7.47 10.31 9.64
CA ALA A 114 -6.46 10.56 10.67
C ALA A 114 -7.10 10.98 12.01
N GLY A 115 -6.70 10.32 13.10
CA GLY A 115 -7.25 10.56 14.45
C GLY A 115 -8.65 9.96 14.70
N GLY A 116 -9.22 9.23 13.74
CA GLY A 116 -10.48 8.53 13.90
C GLY A 116 -10.40 7.41 14.96
N HIS A 117 -11.48 7.22 15.73
CA HIS A 117 -11.50 6.22 16.82
C HIS A 117 -11.21 4.79 16.33
N GLY A 118 -11.65 4.42 15.13
CA GLY A 118 -11.44 3.08 14.57
C GLY A 118 -10.09 2.88 13.87
N VAL A 119 -9.27 3.92 13.77
CA VAL A 119 -7.99 3.90 13.05
C VAL A 119 -6.87 3.58 14.01
N GLU A 120 -6.04 2.60 13.66
CA GLU A 120 -4.81 2.27 14.36
C GLU A 120 -3.65 3.14 13.86
N GLY A 121 -3.54 3.33 12.53
CA GLY A 121 -2.48 4.13 11.94
C GLY A 121 -2.39 4.00 10.42
N ALA A 122 -1.28 4.47 9.86
CA ALA A 122 -0.90 4.24 8.47
C ALA A 122 -0.33 2.83 8.30
N VAL A 123 -0.20 2.35 7.06
CA VAL A 123 0.36 1.02 6.79
C VAL A 123 1.80 0.91 7.32
N GLY A 124 2.58 1.99 7.18
CA GLY A 124 3.96 2.08 7.67
C GLY A 124 4.13 1.97 9.18
N ASP A 125 3.08 2.23 9.96
CA ASP A 125 3.09 2.08 11.42
C ASP A 125 2.94 0.60 11.85
N ILE A 126 2.46 -0.26 10.94
CA ILE A 126 2.08 -1.65 11.23
C ILE A 126 3.06 -2.64 10.59
N VAL A 127 3.45 -2.40 9.34
CA VAL A 127 4.38 -3.23 8.56
C VAL A 127 5.35 -2.35 7.76
N PRO A 128 6.59 -2.81 7.47
CA PRO A 128 7.54 -2.01 6.71
C PRO A 128 7.04 -1.78 5.27
N VAL A 129 6.95 -0.52 4.86
CA VAL A 129 6.50 -0.12 3.51
C VAL A 129 7.69 0.22 2.63
N ASP A 130 7.77 -0.44 1.47
CA ASP A 130 8.81 -0.23 0.46
C ASP A 130 8.44 0.86 -0.56
N VAL A 131 7.16 0.92 -0.95
CA VAL A 131 6.65 1.82 -2.00
C VAL A 131 5.39 2.51 -1.53
N GLU A 132 5.28 3.80 -1.81
CA GLU A 132 4.05 4.57 -1.58
C GLU A 132 3.53 5.15 -2.88
N ILE A 133 2.23 4.97 -3.11
CA ILE A 133 1.51 5.51 -4.25
C ILE A 133 0.50 6.54 -3.72
N PRO A 134 0.79 7.85 -3.79
CA PRO A 134 -0.12 8.89 -3.31
C PRO A 134 -1.37 8.99 -4.21
N GLY A 135 -2.50 9.40 -3.63
CA GLY A 135 -3.76 9.63 -4.34
C GLY A 135 -5.02 9.28 -3.52
N CYS A 136 -6.18 9.83 -3.92
CA CYS A 136 -7.46 9.58 -3.26
C CYS A 136 -8.64 9.50 -4.26
N PRO A 137 -8.75 8.41 -5.05
CA PRO A 137 -7.76 7.34 -5.24
C PRO A 137 -6.69 7.73 -6.28
N PRO A 138 -5.52 7.06 -6.30
CA PRO A 138 -4.55 7.19 -7.40
C PRO A 138 -5.15 6.67 -8.71
N THR A 139 -4.84 7.31 -9.84
CA THR A 139 -5.36 6.86 -11.15
C THR A 139 -4.76 5.50 -11.55
N PRO A 140 -5.42 4.72 -12.43
CA PRO A 140 -4.90 3.43 -12.90
C PRO A 140 -3.52 3.56 -13.55
N GLU A 141 -3.27 4.64 -14.30
CA GLU A 141 -1.98 4.91 -14.93
C GLU A 141 -0.89 5.18 -13.88
N ALA A 142 -1.21 5.91 -12.82
CA ALA A 142 -0.29 6.17 -11.72
C ALA A 142 0.04 4.87 -10.96
N LEU A 143 -0.96 4.02 -10.72
CA LEU A 143 -0.78 2.70 -10.12
C LEU A 143 0.16 1.83 -10.96
N ILE A 144 -0.12 1.71 -12.27
CA ILE A 144 0.71 0.92 -13.18
C ILE A 144 2.13 1.47 -13.25
N ALA A 145 2.30 2.79 -13.36
CA ALA A 145 3.62 3.41 -13.43
C ALA A 145 4.47 3.10 -12.18
N ALA A 146 3.87 3.16 -10.99
CA ALA A 146 4.56 2.82 -9.76
C ALA A 146 4.87 1.32 -9.66
N LEU A 147 3.90 0.46 -10.00
CA LEU A 147 4.07 -1.00 -9.93
C LEU A 147 5.06 -1.54 -10.96
N ARG A 148 5.21 -0.89 -12.11
CA ARG A 148 6.26 -1.20 -13.10
C ARG A 148 7.68 -1.07 -12.53
N GLY A 149 7.86 -0.21 -11.53
CA GLY A 149 9.11 -0.14 -10.78
C GLY A 149 9.48 -1.46 -10.08
N LEU A 150 8.49 -2.29 -9.74
CA LEU A 150 8.71 -3.62 -9.13
C LEU A 150 9.09 -4.69 -10.15
N THR A 151 8.58 -4.60 -11.39
CA THR A 151 8.87 -5.58 -12.44
C THR A 151 10.11 -5.19 -13.26
N GLY A 152 10.54 -3.93 -13.22
CA GLY A 152 11.66 -3.44 -14.02
C GLY A 152 11.35 -3.42 -15.53
N ARG A 153 10.07 -3.36 -15.91
CA ARG A 153 9.58 -3.32 -17.29
C ARG A 153 8.78 -2.07 -17.56
#